data_AF-A0A0K0FT62-F1
#
_entry.id   AF-A0A0K0FT62-F1
#
_cell.length_a   1.000
_cell.length_b   1.000
_cell.length_c   1.000
_cell.angle_alpha   90.00
_cell.angle_beta   90.00
_cell.angle_gamma   90.00
#
_symmetry.space_group_name_H-M   'P 1'
#
loop_
_entity.id
_entity.type
_entity.pdbx_description
1 polymer ?
#
loop_
_entity_poly.entity_id
_entity_poly.type
_entity_poly.pdbx_seq_one_letter_code
_entity_poly.pdbx_strand_id
1 'polypeptide(L)'
;MLSRFFIIRRIENDAYEELRLQDNKKKFEESQNYKAGQIVYYKKNRKHKFDNNYTKTTVIEDLGPNIVVSKMGKRGKWRKVNKKNVKNV
;
A
#
# COMPACT_ATOMS: atom_id res chain seq x y z
N MET A 1 32.74 35.02 -12.05
CA MET A 1 33.06 33.60 -11.81
C MET A 1 31.99 33.02 -10.90
N LEU A 2 31.20 32.05 -11.36
CA LEU A 2 30.24 31.35 -10.50
C LEU A 2 31.04 30.53 -9.49
N SER A 3 30.90 30.83 -8.20
CA SER A 3 31.70 30.18 -7.17
C SER A 3 31.37 28.68 -7.12
N ARG A 4 32.42 27.86 -6.98
CA ARG A 4 32.33 26.38 -6.94
C ARG A 4 31.25 25.87 -5.96
N PHE A 5 30.93 26.64 -4.92
CA PHE A 5 29.87 26.36 -3.96
C PHE A 5 28.46 26.31 -4.56
N PHE A 6 28.12 27.18 -5.52
CA PHE A 6 26.80 27.15 -6.17
C PHE A 6 26.62 25.90 -7.03
N ILE A 7 27.70 25.42 -7.65
CA ILE A 7 27.69 24.20 -8.47
C ILE A 7 27.46 22.97 -7.57
N ILE A 8 28.17 22.90 -6.44
CA ILE A 8 28.04 21.79 -5.47
C ILE A 8 26.61 21.72 -4.91
N ARG A 9 26.04 22.84 -4.46
CA ARG A 9 24.65 22.87 -3.95
C ARG A 9 23.61 22.42 -4.99
N ARG A 10 23.84 22.72 -6.27
CA ARG A 10 22.93 22.31 -7.34
C ARG A 10 23.00 20.80 -7.57
N ILE A 11 24.21 20.24 -7.58
CA ILE A 11 24.44 18.78 -7.69
C ILE A 11 23.82 18.03 -6.50
N GLU A 12 23.98 18.54 -5.28
CA GLU A 12 23.38 17.95 -4.07
C GLU A 12 21.85 17.96 -4.12
N ASN A 13 21.25 19.06 -4.59
CA ASN A 13 19.80 19.16 -4.76
C ASN A 13 19.28 18.23 -5.87
N ASP A 14 19.95 18.17 -7.02
CA ASP A 14 19.56 17.30 -8.13
C ASP A 14 19.61 15.83 -7.70
N ALA A 15 20.67 15.42 -6.98
CA ALA A 15 20.79 14.08 -6.42
C ALA A 15 19.68 13.76 -5.40
N TYR A 16 19.30 14.74 -4.57
CA TYR A 16 18.20 14.59 -3.62
C TYR A 16 16.83 14.44 -4.32
N GLU A 17 16.58 15.19 -5.38
CA GLU A 17 15.34 15.07 -6.18
C GLU A 17 15.26 13.71 -6.89
N GLU A 18 16.36 13.22 -7.44
CA GLU A 18 16.43 11.88 -8.06
C GLU A 18 16.16 10.76 -7.05
N LEU A 19 16.77 10.81 -5.86
CA LEU A 19 16.51 9.87 -4.76
C LEU A 19 15.03 9.88 -4.36
N ARG A 20 14.43 11.07 -4.24
CA ARG A 20 13.02 11.22 -3.88
C ARG A 20 12.08 10.67 -4.95
N LEU A 21 12.42 10.83 -6.23
CA LEU A 21 11.66 10.27 -7.35
C LEU A 21 11.77 8.74 -7.41
N GLN A 22 12.96 8.18 -7.14
CA GLN A 22 13.16 6.73 -7.06
C GLN A 22 12.37 6.11 -5.90
N ASP A 23 12.39 6.71 -4.71
CA ASP A 23 11.62 6.24 -3.56
C ASP A 23 10.11 6.26 -3.82
N ASN A 24 9.61 7.27 -4.54
CA ASN A 24 8.21 7.35 -4.91
C ASN A 24 7.84 6.29 -5.98
N LYS A 25 8.73 6.02 -6.95
CA LYS A 25 8.54 4.93 -7.92
C LYS A 25 8.55 3.57 -7.24
N LYS A 26 9.47 3.32 -6.31
CA LYS A 26 9.56 2.06 -5.54
C LYS A 26 8.31 1.81 -4.69
N LYS A 27 7.76 2.85 -4.06
CA LYS A 27 6.47 2.79 -3.34
C LYS A 27 5.27 2.51 -4.27
N PHE A 28 5.37 2.88 -5.54
CA PHE A 28 4.33 2.62 -6.55
C PHE A 28 4.41 1.19 -7.08
N GLU A 29 5.61 0.67 -7.32
CA GLU A 29 5.85 -0.70 -7.81
C GLU A 29 5.56 -1.79 -6.76
N GLU A 30 5.61 -1.46 -5.46
CA GLU A 30 5.13 -2.35 -4.39
C GLU A 30 3.60 -2.49 -4.32
N SER A 31 2.85 -1.95 -5.31
CA SER A 31 1.42 -2.22 -5.43
C SER A 31 1.18 -3.72 -5.61
N GLN A 32 0.89 -4.41 -4.52
CA GLN A 32 0.54 -5.83 -4.55
C GLN A 32 -0.68 -6.01 -5.46
N ASN A 33 -0.50 -6.77 -6.54
CA ASN A 33 -1.60 -7.27 -7.35
C ASN A 33 -2.24 -8.44 -6.60
N TYR A 34 -3.55 -8.36 -6.35
CA TYR A 34 -4.28 -9.40 -5.64
C TYR A 34 -5.06 -10.25 -6.63
N LYS A 35 -5.03 -11.57 -6.45
CA LYS A 35 -5.78 -12.50 -7.30
C LYS A 35 -7.14 -12.82 -6.68
N ALA A 36 -8.16 -12.98 -7.51
CA ALA A 36 -9.44 -13.52 -7.07
C ALA A 36 -9.24 -14.90 -6.41
N GLY A 37 -9.90 -15.15 -5.29
CA GLY A 37 -9.75 -16.36 -4.47
C GLY A 37 -8.60 -16.31 -3.45
N GLN A 38 -7.73 -15.31 -3.50
CA GLN A 38 -6.63 -15.17 -2.53
C GLN A 38 -7.15 -14.87 -1.12
N ILE A 39 -6.55 -15.51 -0.11
CA ILE A 39 -6.85 -15.24 1.29
C ILE A 39 -5.96 -14.09 1.77
N VAL A 40 -6.57 -13.08 2.38
CA VAL A 40 -5.89 -11.90 2.90
C VAL A 40 -6.44 -11.48 4.27
N TYR A 41 -5.63 -10.77 5.04
CA TYR A 41 -6.05 -10.18 6.31
C TYR A 41 -6.32 -8.69 6.16
N TYR A 42 -7.57 -8.28 6.34
CA TYR A 42 -7.96 -6.87 6.33
C TYR A 42 -7.95 -6.27 7.74
N LYS A 43 -7.26 -5.14 7.92
CA LYS A 43 -7.13 -4.39 9.17
C LYS A 43 -8.32 -3.46 9.41
N LYS A 44 -9.02 -3.63 10.52
CA LYS A 44 -10.07 -2.76 11.06
C LYS A 44 -9.50 -1.75 12.06
N ASN A 45 -10.29 -0.73 12.37
CA ASN A 45 -10.03 0.12 13.51
C ASN A 45 -10.30 -0.68 14.80
N ARG A 46 -9.37 -0.60 15.76
CA ARG A 46 -9.55 -1.18 17.09
C ARG A 46 -10.49 -0.30 17.90
N LYS A 47 -11.34 -0.91 18.74
CA LYS A 47 -12.07 -0.18 19.78
C LYS A 47 -11.24 -0.15 21.07
N HIS A 48 -10.57 -1.25 21.40
CA HIS A 48 -9.68 -1.36 22.55
C HIS A 48 -8.27 -1.77 22.17
N LYS A 49 -7.29 -1.43 23.04
CA LYS A 49 -5.85 -1.61 22.78
C LYS A 49 -5.48 -3.07 22.46
N PHE A 50 -6.18 -4.02 23.10
CA PHE A 50 -5.93 -5.46 23.00
C PHE A 50 -6.78 -6.19 21.95
N ASP A 51 -7.67 -5.48 21.25
CA ASP A 51 -8.53 -6.11 20.23
C ASP A 51 -7.70 -6.55 19.02
N ASN A 52 -7.89 -7.81 18.59
CA ASN A 52 -7.44 -8.23 17.28
C ASN A 52 -8.24 -7.49 16.21
N ASN A 53 -7.55 -6.74 15.36
CA ASN A 53 -8.17 -5.96 14.31
C ASN A 53 -7.97 -6.52 12.91
N TYR A 54 -7.37 -7.69 12.76
CA TYR A 54 -7.26 -8.33 11.46
C TYR A 54 -8.42 -9.30 11.26
N THR A 55 -9.08 -9.18 10.10
CA THR A 55 -10.16 -10.09 9.70
C THR A 55 -9.69 -10.87 8.49
N LYS A 56 -9.74 -12.21 8.57
CA LYS A 56 -9.47 -13.09 7.42
C LYS A 56 -10.59 -12.97 6.39
N THR A 57 -10.23 -12.70 5.15
CA THR A 57 -11.15 -12.46 4.04
C THR A 57 -10.60 -13.04 2.74
N THR A 58 -11.48 -13.32 1.78
CA THR A 58 -11.11 -13.79 0.45
C THR A 58 -11.28 -12.67 -0.55
N VAL A 59 -10.30 -12.45 -1.42
CA VAL A 59 -10.36 -11.47 -2.51
C VAL A 59 -11.34 -11.96 -3.57
N ILE A 60 -12.21 -11.08 -4.03
CA ILE A 60 -13.14 -11.33 -5.13
C ILE A 60 -12.59 -10.69 -6.40
N GLU A 61 -12.18 -9.43 -6.30
CA GLU A 61 -11.77 -8.63 -7.44
C GLU A 61 -10.76 -7.57 -7.01
N ASP A 62 -9.81 -7.28 -7.89
CA ASP A 62 -8.84 -6.19 -7.73
C ASP A 62 -9.29 -4.99 -8.57
N LEU A 63 -9.48 -3.85 -7.91
CA LEU A 63 -9.96 -2.59 -8.50
C LEU A 63 -8.84 -1.53 -8.53
N GLY A 64 -7.57 -1.93 -8.59
CA GLY A 64 -6.43 -1.01 -8.64
C GLY A 64 -5.98 -0.58 -7.24
N PRO A 65 -6.27 0.63 -6.72
CA PRO A 65 -5.89 1.02 -5.35
C PRO A 65 -6.73 0.33 -4.26
N ASN A 66 -7.83 -0.32 -4.64
CA ASN A 66 -8.74 -1.02 -3.73
C ASN A 66 -8.96 -2.45 -4.20
N ILE A 67 -9.40 -3.31 -3.28
CA ILE A 67 -9.84 -4.67 -3.57
C ILE A 67 -11.23 -4.91 -2.99
N VAL A 68 -11.98 -5.80 -3.62
CA VAL A 68 -13.25 -6.30 -3.10
C VAL A 68 -12.97 -7.59 -2.36
N VAL A 69 -13.41 -7.68 -1.11
CA VAL A 69 -13.20 -8.84 -0.25
C VAL A 69 -14.51 -9.37 0.33
N SER A 70 -14.58 -10.68 0.48
CA SER A 70 -15.66 -11.42 1.12
C SER A 70 -15.19 -11.96 2.47
N LYS A 71 -16.07 -11.97 3.46
CA LYS A 71 -15.77 -12.65 4.73
C LYS A 71 -15.92 -14.16 4.52
N MET A 72 -14.88 -14.91 4.89
CA MET A 72 -14.91 -16.37 4.90
C MET A 72 -16.12 -16.86 5.72
N GLY A 73 -16.96 -17.69 5.10
CA GLY A 73 -18.19 -18.24 5.72
C GLY A 73 -19.47 -17.38 5.61
N LYS A 74 -19.43 -16.18 5.00
CA LYS A 74 -20.65 -15.39 4.72
C LYS A 74 -20.83 -15.21 3.21
N ARG A 75 -21.65 -16.06 2.61
CA ARG A 75 -22.04 -15.94 1.19
C ARG A 75 -22.82 -14.63 0.98
N GLY A 76 -22.47 -13.88 -0.06
CA GLY A 76 -23.18 -12.67 -0.49
C GLY A 76 -22.85 -11.36 0.23
N LYS A 77 -21.93 -11.33 1.22
CA LYS A 77 -21.51 -10.08 1.87
C LYS A 77 -20.10 -9.69 1.43
N TRP A 78 -20.02 -8.61 0.66
CA TRP A 78 -18.77 -8.08 0.11
C TRP A 78 -18.49 -6.69 0.65
N ARG A 79 -17.22 -6.31 0.71
CA ARG A 79 -16.85 -4.92 0.96
C ARG A 79 -15.66 -4.52 0.11
N LYS A 80 -15.63 -3.23 -0.25
CA LYS A 80 -14.45 -2.57 -0.79
C LYS A 80 -13.49 -2.21 0.35
N VAL A 81 -12.21 -2.56 0.21
CA VAL A 81 -11.14 -2.18 1.12
C VAL A 81 -9.95 -1.61 0.35
N ASN A 82 -9.22 -0.68 0.96
CA ASN A 82 -8.00 -0.14 0.38
C ASN A 82 -6.83 -1.10 0.63
N LYS A 83 -6.00 -1.36 -0.40
CA LYS A 83 -4.85 -2.26 -0.34
C LYS A 83 -3.89 -1.94 0.81
N LYS A 84 -3.74 -0.67 1.19
CA LYS A 84 -2.90 -0.24 2.32
C LYS A 84 -3.30 -0.84 3.67
N ASN A 85 -4.55 -1.27 3.80
CA ASN A 85 -5.11 -1.87 5.02
C ASN A 85 -5.19 -3.40 4.93
N VAL A 86 -4.57 -4.00 3.92
CA VAL A 86 -4.61 -5.43 3.64
C VAL A 86 -3.21 -6.00 3.80
N LYS A 87 -3.10 -7.14 4.48
CA LYS A 87 -1.87 -7.92 4.57
C LYS A 87 -2.06 -9.24 3.85
N ASN A 88 -1.09 -9.59 3.00
CA ASN A 88 -0.98 -10.94 2.47
C ASN A 88 -0.58 -11.92 3.58
N VAL A 89 -1.05 -13.16 3.42
CA VAL A 89 -0.61 -14.32 4.22
C VAL A 89 0.68 -14.85 3.62
#